data_AF-A0A1G9CH54-F1
#
_entry.id   AF-A0A1G9CH54-F1
#
_cell.length_a   1.000
_cell.length_b   1.000
_cell.length_c   1.000
_cell.angle_alpha   90.00
_cell.angle_beta   90.00
_cell.angle_gamma   90.00
#
_symmetry.space_group_name_H-M   'P 1'
#
loop_
_entity.id
_entity.type
_entity.pdbx_description
1 polymer ?
#
loop_
_entity_poly.entity_id
_entity_poly.type
_entity_poly.pdbx_seq_one_letter_code
_entity_poly.pdbx_strand_id
1 'polypeptide(L)' 'MSDYSTTFDLIDVDKDGRISAVELVRLMEVLGQPVTLEAAQEGVRKLDQDGDGLIDKEEFGAFLQK' A
#
# COMPACT_ATOMS: atom_id res chain seq x y z
N MET A 1 -0.60 1.43 -20.19
CA MET A 1 -0.15 0.18 -19.54
C MET A 1 0.35 0.61 -18.19
N SER A 2 -0.35 0.19 -17.15
CA SER A 2 -0.22 0.76 -15.82
C SER A 2 0.84 0.02 -15.02
N ASP A 3 2.04 0.58 -14.94
CA ASP A 3 3.21 -0.04 -14.31
C ASP A 3 3.04 -0.34 -12.81
N TYR A 4 2.02 0.26 -12.17
CA TYR A 4 1.70 0.07 -10.76
C TYR A 4 1.05 -1.28 -10.42
N SER A 5 0.51 -2.02 -11.39
CA SER A 5 -0.13 -3.32 -11.12
C SER A 5 0.84 -4.35 -10.56
N THR A 6 2.09 -4.38 -11.04
CA THR A 6 3.09 -5.36 -10.59
C THR A 6 3.57 -5.05 -9.18
N THR A 7 3.75 -3.77 -8.86
CA THR A 7 4.06 -3.35 -7.49
C THR A 7 2.88 -3.67 -6.59
N PHE A 8 1.66 -3.33 -6.99
CA PHE A 8 0.45 -3.61 -6.21
C PHE A 8 0.30 -5.10 -5.89
N ASP A 9 0.40 -5.99 -6.89
CA ASP A 9 0.35 -7.45 -6.71
C ASP A 9 1.50 -8.01 -5.84
N LEU A 10 2.60 -7.26 -5.67
CA LEU A 10 3.71 -7.66 -4.79
C LEU A 10 3.42 -7.32 -3.32
N ILE A 11 2.65 -6.25 -3.06
CA ILE A 11 2.28 -5.81 -1.71
C ILE A 11 1.00 -6.51 -1.25
N ASP A 12 0.01 -6.63 -2.14
CA ASP A 12 -1.28 -7.28 -1.94
C ASP A 12 -1.06 -8.81 -1.83
N VAL A 13 -0.91 -9.28 -0.59
CA VAL A 13 -0.56 -10.69 -0.30
C VAL A 13 -1.80 -11.56 -0.35
N ASP A 14 -2.94 -11.03 0.09
CA ASP A 14 -4.21 -11.76 0.10
C ASP A 14 -4.98 -11.65 -1.22
N LYS A 15 -4.52 -10.79 -2.14
CA LYS A 15 -5.13 -10.51 -3.45
C LYS A 15 -6.55 -10.01 -3.32
N ASP A 16 -6.85 -9.26 -2.24
CA ASP A 16 -8.15 -8.64 -2.05
C ASP A 16 -8.33 -7.40 -2.95
N GLY A 17 -7.25 -6.94 -3.59
CA GLY A 17 -7.25 -5.77 -4.46
C GLY A 17 -7.03 -4.45 -3.72
N ARG A 18 -6.60 -4.51 -2.46
CA ARG A 18 -6.34 -3.40 -1.54
C ARG A 18 -5.00 -3.64 -0.85
N ILE A 19 -4.42 -2.59 -0.27
CA ILE A 19 -3.19 -2.70 0.51
C ILE A 19 -3.47 -2.20 1.91
N SER A 20 -3.40 -3.10 2.89
CA SER A 20 -3.48 -2.74 4.29
C SER A 20 -2.15 -2.20 4.83
N ALA A 21 -2.22 -1.42 5.92
CA ALA A 21 -1.02 -0.98 6.63
C ALA A 21 -0.15 -2.17 7.09
N VAL A 22 -0.77 -3.31 7.38
CA VAL A 22 -0.08 -4.54 7.79
C VAL A 22 0.70 -5.14 6.63
N GLU A 23 0.11 -5.20 5.44
CA GLU A 23 0.79 -5.69 4.23
C GLU A 23 1.91 -4.78 3.78
N LEU A 24 1.72 -3.47 3.89
CA LEU A 24 2.78 -2.49 3.63
C LEU A 24 3.97 -2.68 4.58
N VAL A 25 3.73 -2.86 5.88
CA VAL A 25 4.80 -3.18 6.86
C VAL A 25 5.51 -4.46 6.48
N ARG A 26 4.74 -5.50 6.14
CA ARG A 26 5.29 -6.82 5.84
C ARG A 26 6.15 -6.81 4.59
N LEU A 27 5.75 -6.07 3.56
CA LEU A 27 6.56 -5.84 2.37
C LEU A 27 7.85 -5.08 2.72
N MET A 28 7.76 -4.02 3.53
CA MET A 28 8.91 -3.23 3.97
C MET A 28 9.91 -4.07 4.78
N GLU A 29 9.41 -5.00 5.62
CA GLU A 29 10.24 -6.02 6.28
C GLU A 29 10.93 -6.95 5.27
N VAL A 30 10.22 -7.42 4.24
CA VAL A 30 10.79 -8.28 3.18
C VAL A 30 11.83 -7.55 2.34
N LEU A 31 11.64 -6.25 2.09
CA LEU A 31 12.59 -5.38 1.38
C LEU A 31 13.81 -5.00 2.24
N GLY A 32 13.85 -5.41 3.51
CA GLY A 32 14.96 -5.14 4.43
C GLY A 32 14.95 -3.73 5.04
N GLN A 33 13.85 -2.99 4.87
CA GLN A 33 13.61 -1.69 5.50
C GLN A 33 12.38 -1.78 6.40
N PRO A 34 12.46 -2.44 7.57
CA PRO A 34 11.33 -2.54 8.48
C PRO A 34 10.86 -1.15 8.89
N VAL A 35 9.60 -0.83 8.57
CA VAL A 35 8.93 0.37 9.04
C VAL A 35 8.00 0.00 10.19
N THR A 36 7.80 0.92 11.12
CA THR A 36 6.84 0.70 12.20
C THR A 36 5.41 0.75 11.68
N LEU A 37 4.51 0.02 12.33
CA LEU A 37 3.08 0.03 12.01
C LEU A 37 2.51 1.45 12.04
N GLU A 38 2.96 2.30 12.95
CA GLU A 38 2.55 3.71 13.01
C GLU A 38 2.98 4.49 11.75
N ALA A 39 4.20 4.30 11.27
CA ALA A 39 4.68 4.97 10.06
C ALA A 39 3.94 4.46 8.81
N ALA A 40 3.65 3.16 8.74
CA ALA A 40 2.85 2.58 7.68
C ALA A 40 1.40 3.06 7.74
N GLN A 41 0.79 3.12 8.93
CA GLN A 41 -0.56 3.66 9.12
C GLN A 41 -0.64 5.14 8.76
N GLU A 42 0.40 5.93 9.04
CA GLU A 42 0.44 7.33 8.64
C GLU A 42 0.62 7.48 7.13
N GLY A 43 1.39 6.57 6.51
CA GLY A 43 1.48 6.45 5.06
C GLY A 43 0.14 6.12 4.43
N VAL A 44 -0.50 5.05 4.90
CA VAL A 44 -1.84 4.63 4.47
C VAL A 44 -2.82 5.76 4.64
N ARG A 45 -2.95 6.38 5.82
CA ARG A 45 -3.84 7.53 6.05
C ARG A 45 -3.60 8.74 5.14
N LYS A 46 -2.41 8.92 4.59
CA LYS A 46 -2.12 10.02 3.64
C LYS A 46 -2.56 9.67 2.22
N LEU A 47 -2.64 8.39 1.89
CA LEU A 47 -3.07 7.86 0.60
C LEU A 47 -4.57 7.53 0.56
N ASP A 48 -5.07 6.99 1.68
CA ASP A 48 -6.45 6.62 2.00
C ASP A 48 -7.33 7.88 1.96
N GLN A 49 -8.11 8.00 0.91
CA GLN A 49 -9.06 9.10 0.68
C GLN A 49 -10.48 8.73 1.10
N ASP A 50 -10.83 7.45 1.03
CA ASP A 50 -12.16 6.97 1.40
C ASP A 50 -12.30 6.73 2.92
N GLY A 51 -11.19 6.64 3.63
CA GLY A 51 -11.08 6.49 5.08
C GLY A 51 -11.29 5.06 5.56
N ASP A 52 -11.15 4.06 4.69
CA ASP A 52 -11.36 2.65 5.05
C ASP A 52 -10.13 2.01 5.73
N GLY A 53 -9.01 2.73 5.78
CA GLY A 53 -7.76 2.29 6.39
C GLY A 53 -6.96 1.32 5.52
N LEU A 54 -7.32 1.20 4.24
CA LEU A 54 -6.66 0.43 3.21
C LEU A 54 -6.32 1.38 2.04
N ILE A 55 -5.56 0.90 1.07
CA ILE A 55 -5.26 1.64 -0.16
C ILE A 55 -5.79 0.84 -1.33
N ASP A 56 -6.79 1.36 -2.02
CA ASP A 56 -7.33 0.76 -3.24
C ASP A 56 -6.40 0.97 -4.45
N LYS A 57 -6.60 0.19 -5.52
CA LYS A 57 -5.89 0.39 -6.79
C LYS A 57 -6.02 1.80 -7.37
N GLU A 58 -7.17 2.44 -7.18
CA GLU A 58 -7.42 3.81 -7.65
C GLU A 58 -6.59 4.83 -6.87
N GLU A 59 -6.54 4.70 -5.54
CA GLU A 59 -5.78 5.57 -4.64
C GLU A 59 -4.27 5.40 -4.82
N PHE A 60 -3.82 4.16 -4.96
CA PHE A 60 -2.43 3.82 -5.23
C PHE A 60 -1.97 4.38 -6.59
N GLY A 61 -2.82 4.26 -7.61
CA GLY A 61 -2.57 4.83 -8.94
C GLY A 61 -2.50 6.36 -8.90
N ALA A 62 -3.40 7.01 -8.18
CA ALA A 62 -3.41 8.46 -8.01
C ALA A 62 -2.17 8.98 -7.27
N PHE A 63 -1.62 8.19 -6.34
CA PHE A 63 -0.37 8.52 -5.64
C PHE A 63 0.87 8.35 -6.51
N LEU A 64 1.00 7.22 -7.23
CA LEU A 64 2.16 6.95 -8.08
C LEU A 64 2.24 7.82 -9.33
N GLN A 65 1.12 8.41 -9.76
CA GLN A 65 1.07 9.32 -10.91
C GLN A 65 1.37 10.78 -10.54
N LYS A 66 1.73 11.07 -9.28
CA LYS A 66 2.00 12.42 -8.78
C LYS A 66 3.49 12.77 -8.73
#